data_AF-A0A1C0SPV6-F1
#
_entry.id   AF-A0A1C0SPV6-F1
#
_cell.length_a   1.000
_cell.length_b   1.000
_cell.length_c   1.000
_cell.angle_alpha   90.00
_cell.angle_beta   90.00
_cell.angle_gamma   90.00
#
_symmetry.space_group_name_H-M   'P 1'
#
loop_
_entity.id
_entity.type
_entity.pdbx_description
1 polymer ?
#
loop_
_entity_poly.entity_id
_entity_poly.type
_entity_poly.pdbx_seq_one_letter_code
_entity_poly.pdbx_strand_id
1 'polypeptide(L)'
;MNKRLTAVRIDTLRDQSNCPACGAAARVHSGDQASFTVLFQCGSVFDVRGGTPISYLTPCPGSSAVAAAHLERQAEAKAIAAN
;
A
#
# COMPACT_ATOMS: atom_id res chain seq x y z
N MET A 1 -15.94 2.74 12.61
CA MET A 1 -15.01 2.21 11.57
C MET A 1 -14.90 3.22 10.45
N ASN A 2 -13.71 3.76 10.17
CA ASN A 2 -13.56 4.80 9.15
C ASN A 2 -13.39 4.17 7.76
N LYS A 3 -14.50 3.67 7.19
CA LYS A 3 -14.52 3.02 5.85
C LYS A 3 -13.84 3.87 4.78
N ARG A 4 -13.84 5.19 4.93
CA ARG A 4 -13.10 6.14 4.06
C ARG A 4 -11.59 5.92 4.08
N LEU A 5 -10.97 5.77 5.25
CA LEU A 5 -9.52 5.65 5.34
C LEU A 5 -9.02 4.35 4.70
N THR A 6 -9.73 3.24 4.89
CA THR A 6 -9.40 1.96 4.23
C THR A 6 -9.41 2.11 2.70
N ALA A 7 -10.43 2.76 2.14
CA ALA A 7 -10.51 2.99 0.70
C ALA A 7 -9.32 3.83 0.20
N VAL A 8 -8.98 4.92 0.91
CA VAL A 8 -7.83 5.78 0.54
C VAL A 8 -6.49 5.03 0.63
N ARG A 9 -6.33 4.12 1.60
CA ARG A 9 -5.14 3.26 1.68
C ARG A 9 -5.06 2.31 0.48
N ILE A 10 -6.18 1.69 0.11
CA ILE A 10 -6.27 0.80 -1.05
C ILE A 10 -5.91 1.56 -2.32
N ASP A 11 -6.49 2.74 -2.54
CA ASP A 11 -6.21 3.57 -3.71
C ASP A 11 -4.74 4.00 -3.73
N THR A 12 -4.20 4.43 -2.59
CA THR A 12 -2.78 4.82 -2.47
C THR A 12 -1.83 3.68 -2.82
N LEU A 13 -2.15 2.44 -2.41
CA LEU A 13 -1.37 1.26 -2.76
C LEU A 13 -1.60 0.83 -4.21
N ARG A 14 -2.83 0.96 -4.72
CA ARG A 14 -3.21 0.63 -6.10
C ARG A 14 -2.53 1.53 -7.13
N ASP A 15 -2.32 2.80 -6.77
CA ASP A 15 -1.61 3.78 -7.61
C ASP A 15 -0.10 3.49 -7.71
N GLN A 16 0.45 2.60 -6.88
CA GLN A 16 1.87 2.24 -6.93
C GLN A 16 2.19 1.34 -8.12
N SER A 17 2.66 1.96 -9.20
CA SER A 17 3.19 1.24 -10.38
C SER A 17 4.59 0.65 -10.16
N ASN A 18 5.30 1.12 -9.12
CA ASN A 18 6.66 0.72 -8.77
C ASN A 18 6.78 0.44 -7.27
N CYS A 19 7.68 -0.44 -6.90
CA CYS A 19 7.97 -0.78 -5.51
C CYS A 19 8.46 0.48 -4.80
N PRO A 20 7.78 0.95 -3.75
CA PRO A 20 8.12 2.19 -3.08
C PRO A 20 9.49 2.13 -2.36
N ALA A 21 10.07 0.94 -2.21
CA ALA A 21 11.39 0.75 -1.58
C ALA A 21 12.56 0.71 -2.58
N CYS A 22 12.39 0.14 -3.78
CA CYS A 22 13.49 -0.08 -4.72
C CYS A 22 13.19 0.31 -6.18
N GLY A 23 11.97 0.76 -6.49
CA GLY A 23 11.56 1.16 -7.84
C GLY A 23 11.20 0.02 -8.80
N ALA A 24 11.32 -1.25 -8.41
CA ALA A 24 10.96 -2.38 -9.27
C ALA A 24 9.48 -2.33 -9.69
N ALA A 25 9.16 -2.61 -10.96
CA ALA A 25 7.80 -2.51 -11.46
C ALA A 25 6.80 -3.43 -10.72
N ALA A 26 5.54 -3.00 -10.65
CA ALA A 26 4.45 -3.84 -10.17
C ALA A 26 4.25 -5.02 -11.13
N ARG A 27 3.96 -6.20 -10.57
CA ARG A 27 3.77 -7.44 -11.32
C ARG A 27 2.33 -7.94 -11.25
N VAL A 28 1.73 -7.92 -10.06
CA VAL A 28 0.36 -8.41 -9.84
C VAL A 28 -0.35 -7.51 -8.84
N HIS A 29 -1.58 -7.14 -9.17
CA HIS A 29 -2.51 -6.43 -8.30
C HIS A 29 -3.66 -7.40 -7.99
N SER A 30 -4.00 -7.59 -6.72
CA SER A 30 -5.06 -8.50 -6.30
C SER A 30 -5.85 -7.92 -5.13
N GLY A 31 -7.17 -8.08 -5.15
CA GLY A 31 -8.07 -7.64 -4.08
C GLY A 31 -9.19 -6.71 -4.56
N ASP A 32 -9.94 -6.21 -3.59
CA ASP A 32 -11.16 -5.41 -3.75
C ASP A 32 -11.11 -4.13 -2.88
N GLN A 33 -12.27 -3.55 -2.56
CA GLN A 33 -12.37 -2.34 -1.71
C GLN A 33 -12.27 -2.63 -0.19
N ALA A 34 -12.18 -3.90 0.21
CA ALA A 34 -12.00 -4.30 1.60
C ALA A 34 -10.55 -4.77 1.89
N SER A 35 -9.86 -5.29 0.89
CA SER A 35 -8.45 -5.71 1.00
C SER A 35 -7.75 -5.64 -0.34
N PHE A 36 -6.49 -5.22 -0.37
CA PHE A 36 -5.73 -5.09 -1.60
C PHE A 36 -4.26 -5.47 -1.38
N THR A 37 -3.65 -6.11 -2.35
CA THR A 37 -2.28 -6.61 -2.31
C THR A 37 -1.58 -6.37 -3.65
N VAL A 38 -0.32 -5.94 -3.60
CA VAL A 38 0.52 -5.75 -4.77
C VAL A 38 1.81 -6.54 -4.61
N LEU A 39 2.11 -7.37 -5.61
CA LEU A 39 3.40 -8.04 -5.78
C LEU A 39 4.24 -7.26 -6.78
N PHE A 40 5.46 -6.91 -6.40
CA PHE A 40 6.43 -6.24 -7.27
C PHE A 40 7.45 -7.23 -7.86
N GLN A 41 8.10 -6.85 -8.96
CA GLN A 41 9.11 -7.68 -9.63
C GLN A 41 10.32 -8.02 -8.75
N CYS A 42 10.64 -7.19 -7.75
CA CYS A 42 11.67 -7.49 -6.76
C CYS A 42 11.27 -8.59 -5.75
N GLY A 43 10.06 -9.14 -5.85
CA GLY A 43 9.53 -10.18 -4.95
C GLY A 43 8.83 -9.63 -3.71
N SER A 44 8.90 -8.31 -3.47
CA SER A 44 8.21 -7.71 -2.32
C SER A 44 6.70 -7.71 -2.49
N VAL A 45 5.98 -7.92 -1.39
CA VAL A 45 4.52 -7.90 -1.36
C VAL A 45 4.06 -6.87 -0.34
N PHE A 46 3.25 -5.92 -0.79
CA PHE A 46 2.58 -4.94 0.07
C PHE A 46 1.10 -5.23 0.11
N ASP A 47 0.48 -5.10 1.28
CA ASP A 47 -0.95 -5.36 1.46
C ASP A 47 -1.62 -4.31 2.34
N VAL A 48 -2.93 -4.20 2.19
CA VAL A 48 -3.80 -3.53 3.14
C VAL A 48 -5.05 -4.37 3.33
N ARG A 49 -5.50 -4.48 4.58
CA ARG A 49 -6.71 -5.19 4.97
C ARG A 49 -7.66 -4.24 5.67
N GLY A 50 -8.94 -4.56 5.66
CA GLY A 50 -9.99 -3.70 6.21
C GLY A 50 -9.68 -3.27 7.65
N GLY A 51 -9.44 -1.97 7.84
CA GLY A 51 -9.15 -1.38 9.15
C GLY A 51 -7.69 -1.50 9.60
N THR A 52 -6.80 -2.13 8.84
CA THR A 52 -5.36 -2.18 9.14
C THR A 52 -4.60 -1.11 8.35
N PRO A 53 -3.44 -0.64 8.86
CA PRO A 53 -2.49 0.15 8.09
C PRO A 53 -1.98 -0.62 6.86
N ILE A 54 -1.39 0.11 5.91
CA ILE A 54 -0.60 -0.47 4.82
C ILE A 54 0.61 -1.18 5.41
N SER A 55 0.80 -2.44 5.05
CA SER A 55 1.88 -3.30 5.51
C SER A 55 2.62 -3.97 4.34
N TYR A 56 3.68 -4.69 4.67
CA TYR A 56 4.36 -5.59 3.74
C TYR A 56 4.32 -7.02 4.28
N LEU A 57 4.05 -7.98 3.40
CA LEU A 57 4.07 -9.42 3.71
C LEU A 57 5.42 -10.04 3.37
N THR A 58 6.05 -9.58 2.29
CA THR A 58 7.37 -10.04 1.85
C THR A 58 8.26 -8.82 1.68
N PRO A 59 9.39 -8.74 2.40
CA PRO A 59 10.27 -7.59 2.32
C PRO A 59 10.96 -7.51 0.96
N CYS A 60 11.05 -6.30 0.44
CA CYS A 60 12.02 -5.88 -0.55
C CYS A 60 13.45 -5.92 0.04
N PRO A 61 14.50 -6.07 -0.78
CA PRO A 61 15.87 -5.79 -0.36
C PRO A 61 16.07 -4.35 0.16
N GLY A 62 15.26 -3.40 -0.31
CA GLY A 62 15.16 -2.05 0.25
C GLY A 62 14.30 -1.98 1.53
N SER A 63 14.29 -0.83 2.21
CA SER A 63 13.60 -0.63 3.50
C SER A 63 12.07 -0.64 3.39
N SER A 64 11.48 -1.83 3.30
CA SER A 64 10.03 -2.04 3.10
C SER A 64 9.17 -1.48 4.22
N ALA A 65 9.65 -1.55 5.46
CA ALA A 65 8.96 -0.98 6.61
C ALA A 65 8.83 0.56 6.50
N VAL A 66 9.90 1.22 6.07
CA VAL A 66 9.89 2.68 5.84
C VAL A 66 8.96 3.03 4.69
N ALA A 67 8.99 2.24 3.62
CA ALA A 67 8.13 2.44 2.46
C ALA A 67 6.64 2.26 2.80
N ALA A 68 6.28 1.22 3.55
CA ALA A 68 4.92 0.99 4.03
C ALA A 68 4.45 2.14 4.95
N ALA A 69 5.28 2.56 5.91
CA ALA A 69 4.98 3.68 6.79
C ALA A 69 4.87 5.03 6.04
N HIS A 70 5.60 5.19 4.94
CA HIS A 70 5.48 6.36 4.08
C HIS A 70 4.15 6.35 3.31
N LEU A 71 3.77 5.22 2.71
CA LEU A 71 2.47 5.07 2.05
C LEU A 71 1.30 5.27 3.01
N GLU A 72 1.41 4.77 4.25
CA GLU A 72 0.39 4.95 5.28
C GLU A 72 0.19 6.44 5.59
N ARG A 73 1.27 7.18 5.84
CA ARG A 73 1.20 8.63 6.08
C ARG A 73 0.60 9.39 4.90
N GLN A 74 0.91 8.99 3.66
CA GLN A 74 0.29 9.58 2.48
C GLN A 74 -1.22 9.31 2.43
N ALA A 75 -1.64 8.09 2.75
CA ALA A 75 -3.06 7.73 2.78
C ALA A 75 -3.82 8.51 3.87
N GLU A 76 -3.23 8.65 5.06
CA GLU A 76 -3.79 9.46 6.15
C GLU A 76 -3.93 10.94 5.75
N ALA A 77 -2.88 11.53 5.16
CA ALA A 77 -2.91 12.91 4.70
C ALA A 77 -3.98 13.15 3.62
N LYS A 78 -4.11 12.24 2.65
CA LYS A 78 -5.16 12.28 1.63
C LYS A 78 -6.56 12.16 2.25
N ALA A 79 -6.74 11.29 3.23
CA ALA A 79 -8.03 11.10 3.89
C ALA A 79 -8.46 12.34 4.69
N ILE A 80 -7.50 13.06 5.30
CA ILE A 80 -7.75 14.33 5.99
C ILE A 80 -8.13 15.42 4.98
N ALA A 81 -7.43 15.52 3.84
CA ALA A 81 -7.69 16.53 2.82
C ALA A 81 -9.02 16.35 2.06
N ALA A 82 -9.59 15.14 2.09
CA ALA A 82 -10.86 14.81 1.45
C ALA A 82 -12.10 15.00 2.36
N ASN A 83 -11.89 15.50 3.58
CA ASN A 83 -12.93 15.85 4.55
C ASN A 83 -13.16 17.37 4.59
#